data_AF-A0AAJ0JR33-F1
#
_entry.id   AF-A0AAJ0JR33-F1
#
_cell.length_a   1.000
_cell.length_b   1.000
_cell.length_c   1.000
_cell.angle_alpha   90.00
_cell.angle_beta   90.00
_cell.angle_gamma   90.00
#
_symmetry.space_group_name_H-M   'P 1'
#
loop_
_entity.id
_entity.type
_entity.pdbx_description
1 polymer ?
#
loop_
_entity_poly.entity_id
_entity_poly.type
_entity_poly.pdbx_seq_one_letter_code
_entity_poly.pdbx_strand_id
1 'polypeptide(L)'
;MTNKNNHSYNLKWNIEEAVKFINEPAQKIMNSKEFTYLTDKILFRDDFWDFRYLYKPKGNHTHMYDFGKLTSAEYKVLLKRIVIQQLLIRKKRFTTVWTNFYYIRRFLIYLESKLIYHVEEIKLSDIKNFTELLNYEYYDSKRKFSYSLKLFFDECYINNLTELKSQIFAYLNNYALWSREKSSINVVKHLIYLIRYRKT
;
A
#
# COMPACT_ATOMS: atom_id res chain seq x y z
N MET A 1 -40.51 1.65 -21.66
CA MET A 1 -39.39 2.49 -21.19
C MET A 1 -39.07 2.10 -19.75
N THR A 2 -38.04 1.27 -19.56
CA THR A 2 -37.68 0.70 -18.25
C THR A 2 -36.92 1.72 -17.42
N ASN A 3 -37.54 2.07 -16.29
CA ASN A 3 -36.98 2.88 -15.22
C ASN A 3 -35.71 2.19 -14.69
N LYS A 4 -34.53 2.73 -15.01
CA LYS A 4 -33.26 2.25 -14.45
C LYS A 4 -33.22 2.66 -12.99
N ASN A 5 -33.56 1.72 -12.12
CA ASN A 5 -33.35 1.80 -10.68
C ASN A 5 -31.88 2.14 -10.39
N ASN A 6 -31.60 3.42 -10.18
CA ASN A 6 -30.42 3.89 -9.46
C ASN A 6 -30.60 3.46 -8.00
N HIS A 7 -30.36 2.18 -7.70
CA HIS A 7 -30.03 1.76 -6.35
C HIS A 7 -28.64 2.30 -6.03
N SER A 8 -28.61 3.55 -5.59
CA SER A 8 -27.58 4.05 -4.68
C SER A 8 -27.63 3.15 -3.45
N TYR A 9 -26.85 2.08 -3.46
CA TYR A 9 -26.59 1.30 -2.26
C TYR A 9 -25.89 2.24 -1.30
N ASN A 10 -26.66 2.74 -0.34
CA ASN A 10 -26.16 3.53 0.77
C ASN A 10 -25.17 2.62 1.51
N LEU A 11 -23.87 2.79 1.28
CA LEU A 11 -22.85 2.03 1.99
C LEU A 11 -23.01 2.33 3.46
N LYS A 12 -23.49 1.36 4.25
CA LYS A 12 -23.52 1.50 5.70
C LYS A 12 -22.15 1.13 6.28
N TRP A 13 -21.12 1.81 5.78
CA TRP A 13 -19.89 1.93 6.54
C TRP A 13 -20.25 2.55 7.88
N ASN A 14 -19.65 2.03 8.94
CA ASN A 14 -19.68 2.76 10.20
C ASN A 14 -18.64 3.88 10.13
N ILE A 15 -18.95 4.95 9.37
CA ILE A 15 -17.99 6.01 9.02
C ILE A 15 -17.45 6.67 10.29
N GLU A 16 -18.31 6.96 11.26
CA GLU A 16 -17.92 7.58 12.53
C GLU A 16 -16.90 6.72 13.27
N GLU A 17 -17.18 5.42 13.42
CA GLU A 17 -16.26 4.49 14.04
C GLU A 17 -14.96 4.34 13.24
N ALA A 18 -15.03 4.16 11.92
CA ALA A 18 -13.84 4.04 11.09
C ALA A 18 -12.95 5.30 11.14
N VAL A 19 -13.55 6.49 11.24
CA VAL A 19 -12.82 7.76 11.40
C VAL A 19 -12.15 7.86 12.78
N LYS A 20 -12.78 7.36 13.86
CA LYS A 20 -12.12 7.26 15.18
C LYS A 20 -10.80 6.48 15.07
N PHE A 21 -10.81 5.29 14.45
CA PHE A 21 -9.60 4.48 14.28
C PHE A 21 -8.51 5.12 13.44
N ILE A 22 -8.89 5.83 12.37
CA ILE A 22 -7.91 6.54 11.52
C ILE A 22 -7.16 7.61 12.33
N ASN A 23 -7.85 8.25 13.27
CA ASN A 23 -7.30 9.35 14.06
C ASN A 23 -6.67 8.91 15.39
N GLU A 24 -6.90 7.67 15.85
CA GLU A 24 -6.32 7.18 17.10
C GLU A 24 -4.85 6.73 16.96
N PRO A 25 -3.99 6.98 17.96
CA PRO A 25 -2.63 6.44 17.98
C PRO A 25 -2.63 4.90 17.94
N ALA A 26 -1.73 4.30 17.16
CA ALA A 26 -1.67 2.84 16.98
C ALA A 26 -1.53 2.09 18.32
N GLN A 27 -0.75 2.63 19.26
CA GLN A 27 -0.55 2.07 20.61
C GLN A 27 -1.85 2.00 21.43
N LYS A 28 -2.76 2.98 21.25
CA LYS A 28 -4.05 3.01 21.95
C LYS A 28 -5.00 1.96 21.39
N ILE A 29 -4.98 1.76 20.06
CA ILE A 29 -5.78 0.74 19.36
C ILE A 29 -5.34 -0.67 19.76
N MET A 30 -4.04 -0.93 19.90
CA MET A 30 -3.52 -2.25 20.30
C MET A 30 -3.97 -2.67 21.70
N ASN A 31 -4.26 -1.70 22.57
CA ASN A 31 -4.66 -1.93 23.96
C ASN A 31 -6.18 -1.90 24.19
N SER A 32 -6.99 -1.58 23.17
CA SER A 32 -8.45 -1.52 23.34
C SER A 32 -9.05 -2.94 23.33
N LYS A 33 -9.87 -3.23 24.37
CA LYS A 33 -10.65 -4.48 24.46
C LYS A 33 -11.96 -4.42 23.68
N GLU A 34 -12.36 -3.24 23.23
CA GLU A 34 -13.62 -3.02 22.51
C GLU A 34 -13.44 -3.32 21.02
N PHE A 35 -14.27 -4.23 20.51
CA PHE A 35 -14.23 -4.64 19.11
C PHE A 35 -15.20 -3.78 18.30
N THR A 36 -14.67 -3.04 17.33
CA THR A 36 -15.48 -2.15 16.51
C THR A 36 -15.75 -2.70 15.12
N TYR A 37 -17.02 -2.62 14.73
CA TYR A 37 -17.52 -2.97 13.41
C TYR A 37 -17.21 -1.85 12.41
N LEU A 38 -16.45 -2.18 11.35
CA LEU A 38 -16.26 -1.30 10.19
C LEU A 38 -17.51 -1.28 9.30
N THR A 39 -18.20 -2.41 9.29
CA THR A 39 -19.44 -2.67 8.58
C THR A 39 -20.27 -3.65 9.41
N ASP A 40 -21.48 -4.00 8.94
CA ASP A 40 -22.32 -5.03 9.52
C ASP A 40 -21.68 -6.44 9.59
N LYS A 41 -20.62 -6.71 8.82
CA LYS A 41 -20.00 -8.04 8.70
C LYS A 41 -18.51 -8.10 9.00
N ILE A 42 -17.84 -6.96 9.12
CA ILE A 42 -16.38 -6.90 9.28
C ILE A 42 -16.04 -6.16 10.56
N LEU A 43 -15.33 -6.84 11.46
CA LEU A 43 -14.71 -6.22 12.63
C LEU A 43 -13.30 -5.74 12.28
N PHE A 44 -12.89 -4.63 12.89
CA PHE A 44 -11.54 -4.12 12.70
C PHE A 44 -10.46 -5.12 13.14
N ARG A 45 -10.71 -5.88 14.21
CA ARG A 45 -9.76 -6.88 14.72
C ARG A 45 -9.53 -8.05 13.78
N ASP A 46 -10.46 -8.34 12.86
CA ASP A 46 -10.40 -9.54 12.04
C ASP A 46 -9.12 -9.57 11.20
N ASP A 47 -8.45 -10.71 11.15
CA ASP A 47 -7.27 -10.90 10.31
C ASP A 47 -7.62 -11.05 8.83
N PHE A 48 -8.90 -11.16 8.51
CA PHE A 48 -9.37 -11.29 7.15
C PHE A 48 -10.62 -10.43 6.92
N TRP A 49 -10.54 -9.51 5.96
CA TRP A 49 -11.66 -8.66 5.57
C TRP A 49 -12.11 -8.99 4.15
N ASP A 50 -13.39 -9.33 3.98
CA ASP A 50 -13.99 -9.66 2.70
C ASP A 50 -15.14 -8.72 2.35
N PHE A 51 -14.89 -7.76 1.48
CA PHE A 51 -15.86 -6.75 1.07
C PHE A 51 -16.72 -7.18 -0.13
N ARG A 52 -16.66 -8.45 -0.59
CA ARG A 52 -17.47 -8.92 -1.75
C ARG A 52 -18.97 -8.89 -1.49
N TYR A 53 -19.42 -8.82 -0.24
CA TYR A 53 -20.83 -8.67 0.05
C TYR A 53 -21.31 -7.22 -0.15
N LEU A 54 -20.42 -6.22 -0.16
CA LEU A 54 -20.77 -4.81 -0.38
C LEU A 54 -21.03 -4.51 -1.86
N TYR A 55 -20.26 -5.15 -2.74
CA TYR A 55 -20.35 -5.00 -4.18
C TYR A 55 -20.34 -6.39 -4.76
N LYS A 56 -21.29 -6.77 -5.63
CA LYS A 56 -21.24 -8.05 -6.36
C LYS A 56 -20.24 -7.94 -7.52
N PRO A 57 -18.92 -8.15 -7.35
CA PRO A 57 -17.95 -7.79 -8.37
C PRO A 57 -17.77 -8.98 -9.32
N LYS A 58 -17.58 -8.71 -10.61
CA LYS A 58 -17.08 -9.72 -11.56
C LYS A 58 -15.56 -9.87 -11.34
N GLY A 59 -15.14 -10.66 -10.35
CA GLY A 59 -13.73 -10.93 -10.03
C GLY A 59 -13.42 -10.79 -8.53
N ASN A 60 -12.89 -11.86 -7.92
CA ASN A 60 -13.08 -12.14 -6.48
C ASN A 60 -12.03 -11.56 -5.52
N HIS A 61 -10.75 -11.46 -5.88
CA HIS A 61 -9.70 -11.32 -4.86
C HIS A 61 -9.38 -9.87 -4.43
N THR A 62 -9.72 -8.86 -5.24
CA THR A 62 -9.38 -7.45 -4.94
C THR A 62 -10.23 -6.81 -3.84
N HIS A 63 -11.27 -7.52 -3.40
CA HIS A 63 -12.13 -7.14 -2.28
C HIS A 63 -11.79 -7.89 -1.00
N MET A 64 -10.75 -8.73 -1.02
CA MET A 64 -10.32 -9.57 0.10
C MET A 64 -8.95 -9.10 0.60
N TYR A 65 -8.84 -8.86 1.90
CA TYR A 65 -7.63 -8.36 2.55
C TYR A 65 -7.25 -9.29 3.70
N ASP A 66 -6.12 -9.98 3.55
CA ASP A 66 -5.61 -10.99 4.48
C ASP A 66 -4.39 -10.47 5.25
N PHE A 67 -4.63 -10.08 6.50
CA PHE A 67 -3.66 -9.60 7.48
C PHE A 67 -3.06 -10.74 8.31
N GLY A 68 -3.61 -11.96 8.24
CA GLY A 68 -3.15 -13.11 9.03
C GLY A 68 -1.72 -13.57 8.72
N LYS A 69 -1.17 -13.15 7.57
CA LYS A 69 0.24 -13.40 7.22
C LYS A 69 1.26 -12.53 7.96
N LEU A 70 0.80 -11.51 8.67
CA LEU A 70 1.65 -10.67 9.51
C LEU A 70 1.57 -11.18 10.95
N THR A 71 2.69 -11.16 11.63
CA THR A 71 2.80 -11.50 13.06
C THR A 71 2.77 -10.24 13.92
N SER A 72 3.37 -9.13 13.47
CA SER A 72 3.36 -7.85 14.17
C SER A 72 1.97 -7.24 14.18
N ALA A 73 1.43 -7.06 15.39
CA ALA A 73 0.15 -6.39 15.60
C ALA A 73 0.21 -4.91 15.17
N GLU A 74 1.35 -4.23 15.33
CA GLU A 74 1.56 -2.86 14.87
C GLU A 74 1.41 -2.76 13.34
N TYR A 75 2.07 -3.65 12.60
CA TYR A 75 1.98 -3.70 11.14
C TYR A 75 0.57 -4.02 10.65
N LYS A 76 -0.15 -4.93 11.32
CA LYS A 76 -1.56 -5.19 11.03
C LYS A 76 -2.40 -3.93 11.18
N VAL A 77 -2.27 -3.22 12.30
CA VAL A 77 -3.05 -2.01 12.59
C VAL A 77 -2.76 -0.91 11.56
N LEU A 78 -1.50 -0.65 11.23
CA LEU A 78 -1.12 0.35 10.24
C LEU A 78 -1.66 0.01 8.85
N LEU A 79 -1.51 -1.25 8.41
CA LEU A 79 -2.01 -1.69 7.11
C LEU A 79 -3.54 -1.60 7.01
N LYS A 80 -4.24 -1.96 8.09
CA LYS A 80 -5.70 -1.82 8.22
C LYS A 80 -6.14 -0.36 8.10
N ARG A 81 -5.46 0.55 8.81
CA ARG A 81 -5.71 2.00 8.70
C ARG A 81 -5.54 2.51 7.28
N ILE A 82 -4.46 2.13 6.59
CA ILE A 82 -4.22 2.50 5.19
C ILE A 82 -5.38 2.04 4.31
N VAL A 83 -5.82 0.78 4.44
CA VAL A 83 -6.94 0.24 3.64
C VAL A 83 -8.21 1.07 3.86
N ILE A 84 -8.57 1.32 5.12
CA ILE A 84 -9.76 2.10 5.46
C ILE A 84 -9.64 3.54 4.93
N GLN A 85 -8.53 4.23 5.20
CA GLN A 85 -8.33 5.61 4.78
C GLN A 85 -8.41 5.75 3.25
N GLN A 86 -7.86 4.79 2.50
CA GLN A 86 -7.92 4.80 1.04
C GLN A 86 -9.36 4.55 0.52
N LEU A 87 -10.10 3.58 1.10
CA LEU A 87 -11.45 3.24 0.67
C LEU A 87 -12.48 4.30 1.09
N LEU A 88 -12.43 4.77 2.34
CA LEU A 88 -13.43 5.67 2.94
C LEU A 88 -13.17 7.14 2.65
N ILE A 89 -11.98 7.63 3.03
CA ILE A 89 -11.68 9.06 3.00
C ILE A 89 -11.28 9.45 1.58
N ARG A 90 -10.29 8.74 1.01
CA ARG A 90 -9.76 9.06 -0.32
C ARG A 90 -10.59 8.48 -1.47
N LYS A 91 -11.63 7.70 -1.16
CA LYS A 91 -12.60 7.10 -2.10
C LYS A 91 -11.93 6.41 -3.29
N LYS A 92 -10.84 5.68 -3.04
CA LYS A 92 -10.09 4.94 -4.07
C LYS A 92 -10.81 3.66 -4.45
N ARG A 93 -10.59 3.20 -5.69
CA ARG A 93 -11.12 1.92 -6.19
C ARG A 93 -10.48 0.74 -5.45
N PHE A 94 -11.23 -0.32 -5.17
CA PHE A 94 -10.73 -1.55 -4.54
C PHE A 94 -9.48 -2.11 -5.21
N THR A 95 -9.41 -2.10 -6.56
CA THR A 95 -8.22 -2.58 -7.29
C THR A 95 -6.96 -1.78 -6.97
N THR A 96 -7.08 -0.46 -6.79
CA THR A 96 -5.98 0.42 -6.38
C THR A 96 -5.57 0.13 -4.94
N VAL A 97 -6.56 0.06 -4.03
CA VAL A 97 -6.28 -0.21 -2.60
C VAL A 97 -5.64 -1.58 -2.41
N TRP A 98 -6.15 -2.60 -3.09
CA TRP A 98 -5.59 -3.95 -3.07
C TRP A 98 -4.15 -3.98 -3.58
N THR A 99 -3.84 -3.23 -4.65
CA THR A 99 -2.47 -3.13 -5.16
C THR A 99 -1.54 -2.54 -4.09
N ASN A 100 -1.96 -1.48 -3.41
CA ASN A 100 -1.17 -0.85 -2.35
C ASN A 100 -0.99 -1.81 -1.17
N PHE A 101 -2.09 -2.43 -0.72
CA PHE A 101 -2.08 -3.44 0.33
C PHE A 101 -1.11 -4.58 0.02
N TYR A 102 -1.13 -5.11 -1.21
CA TYR A 102 -0.26 -6.20 -1.64
C TYR A 102 1.22 -5.84 -1.52
N TYR A 103 1.63 -4.67 -2.03
CA TYR A 103 3.02 -4.25 -1.97
C TYR A 103 3.49 -3.95 -0.55
N ILE A 104 2.66 -3.27 0.25
CA ILE A 104 2.99 -2.95 1.65
C ILE A 104 3.10 -4.26 2.45
N ARG A 105 2.13 -5.17 2.34
CA ARG A 105 2.17 -6.46 3.04
C ARG A 105 3.41 -7.26 2.71
N ARG A 106 3.82 -7.31 1.44
CA ARG A 106 5.05 -8.02 1.04
C ARG A 106 6.30 -7.43 1.69
N PHE A 107 6.37 -6.10 1.81
CA PHE A 107 7.47 -5.43 2.52
C PHE A 107 7.44 -5.76 4.01
N LEU A 108 6.27 -5.73 4.65
CA LEU A 108 6.13 -6.04 6.08
C LEU A 108 6.51 -7.49 6.39
N ILE A 109 6.11 -8.46 5.55
CA ILE A 109 6.55 -9.86 5.68
C ILE A 109 8.07 -9.97 5.57
N TYR A 110 8.69 -9.19 4.68
CA TYR A 110 10.15 -9.15 4.59
C TYR A 110 10.79 -8.62 5.88
N LEU A 111 10.26 -7.55 6.46
CA LEU A 111 10.76 -7.01 7.74
C LEU A 111 10.64 -8.04 8.87
N GLU A 112 9.51 -8.75 8.98
CA GLU A 112 9.33 -9.80 9.98
C GLU A 112 10.31 -10.96 9.77
N SER A 113 10.64 -11.30 8.52
CA SER A 113 11.70 -12.30 8.21
C SER A 113 13.11 -11.85 8.65
N LYS A 114 13.28 -10.54 8.89
CA LYS A 114 14.51 -9.92 9.44
C LYS A 114 14.40 -9.62 10.92
N LEU A 115 13.36 -10.14 11.59
CA LEU A 115 13.07 -9.92 13.01
C LEU A 115 12.82 -8.45 13.35
N ILE A 116 12.34 -7.67 12.38
CA ILE A 116 11.95 -6.27 12.56
C ILE A 116 10.42 -6.24 12.69
N TYR A 117 9.92 -5.93 13.89
CA TYR A 117 8.49 -6.01 14.22
C TYR A 117 7.86 -4.65 14.51
N HIS A 118 8.69 -3.64 14.80
CA HIS A 118 8.26 -2.27 15.07
C HIS A 118 8.67 -1.30 13.96
N VAL A 119 7.93 -0.21 13.79
CA VAL A 119 8.24 0.79 12.75
C VAL A 119 9.53 1.55 13.05
N GLU A 120 9.82 1.82 14.31
CA GLU A 120 11.01 2.55 14.78
C GLU A 120 12.34 1.82 14.49
N GLU A 121 12.28 0.50 14.29
CA GLU A 121 13.45 -0.33 13.97
C GLU A 121 13.82 -0.28 12.49
N ILE A 122 12.91 0.18 11.62
CA ILE A 122 13.11 0.19 10.17
C ILE A 122 14.18 1.19 9.79
N LYS A 123 15.21 0.73 9.05
CA LYS A 123 16.30 1.56 8.54
C LYS A 123 16.20 1.74 7.03
N LEU A 124 16.81 2.80 6.51
CA LEU A 124 16.90 3.01 5.06
C LEU A 124 17.52 1.81 4.32
N SER A 125 18.47 1.11 4.95
CA SER A 125 19.10 -0.10 4.43
C SER A 125 18.09 -1.21 4.16
N ASP A 126 17.04 -1.36 4.97
CA ASP A 126 16.06 -2.43 4.83
C ASP A 126 15.19 -2.19 3.58
N ILE A 127 14.84 -0.93 3.31
CA ILE A 127 14.14 -0.55 2.08
C ILE A 127 15.03 -0.85 0.87
N LYS A 128 16.31 -0.44 0.91
CA LYS A 128 17.27 -0.68 -0.18
C LYS A 128 17.40 -2.17 -0.48
N ASN A 129 17.70 -2.96 0.55
CA ASN A 129 17.85 -4.41 0.44
C ASN A 129 16.57 -5.06 -0.15
N PHE A 130 15.38 -4.62 0.29
CA PHE A 130 14.15 -5.15 -0.25
C PHE A 130 13.94 -4.81 -1.73
N THR A 131 14.24 -3.57 -2.14
CA THR A 131 14.11 -3.18 -3.55
C THR A 131 15.09 -3.88 -4.48
N GLU A 132 16.29 -4.21 -3.98
CA GLU A 132 17.27 -5.03 -4.69
C GLU A 132 16.78 -6.45 -4.86
N LEU A 133 16.19 -7.06 -3.81
CA LEU A 133 15.58 -8.40 -3.89
C LEU A 133 14.41 -8.45 -4.87
N LEU A 134 13.60 -7.39 -4.94
CA LEU A 134 12.48 -7.32 -5.88
C LEU A 134 12.93 -7.20 -7.33
N ASN A 135 14.05 -6.51 -7.58
CA ASN A 135 14.65 -6.26 -8.88
C ASN A 135 13.62 -6.01 -10.02
N TYR A 136 12.59 -5.21 -9.76
CA TYR A 136 11.58 -4.95 -10.80
C TYR A 136 12.23 -4.34 -12.03
N GLU A 137 11.99 -4.90 -13.21
CA GLU A 137 12.51 -4.35 -14.46
C GLU A 137 11.66 -3.15 -14.93
N TYR A 138 10.34 -3.28 -14.79
CA TYR A 138 9.37 -2.33 -15.33
C TYR A 138 9.15 -1.11 -14.43
N TYR A 139 9.17 0.07 -15.05
CA TYR A 139 8.89 1.36 -14.41
C TYR A 139 7.58 1.37 -13.62
N ASP A 140 6.51 0.82 -14.20
CA ASP A 140 5.21 0.85 -13.56
C ASP A 140 5.16 0.03 -12.26
N SER A 141 5.87 -1.09 -12.20
CA SER A 141 5.99 -1.89 -10.99
C SER A 141 6.76 -1.13 -9.91
N LYS A 142 7.89 -0.50 -10.27
CA LYS A 142 8.66 0.34 -9.33
C LYS A 142 7.84 1.52 -8.83
N ARG A 143 7.15 2.23 -9.72
CA ARG A 143 6.30 3.38 -9.36
C ARG A 143 5.17 2.98 -8.41
N LYS A 144 4.45 1.88 -8.71
CA LYS A 144 3.36 1.38 -7.85
C LYS A 144 3.90 0.96 -6.48
N PHE A 145 5.02 0.25 -6.46
CA PHE A 145 5.70 -0.15 -5.24
C PHE A 145 6.13 1.07 -4.41
N SER A 146 6.87 2.01 -5.00
CA SER A 146 7.31 3.25 -4.32
C SER A 146 6.14 4.07 -3.77
N TYR A 147 5.06 4.19 -4.54
CA TYR A 147 3.85 4.87 -4.06
C TYR A 147 3.23 4.16 -2.85
N SER A 148 3.12 2.84 -2.92
CA SER A 148 2.55 2.02 -1.85
C SER A 148 3.36 2.15 -0.55
N LEU A 149 4.69 2.10 -0.64
CA LEU A 149 5.56 2.28 0.52
C LEU A 149 5.46 3.69 1.12
N LYS A 150 5.36 4.74 0.30
CA LYS A 150 5.17 6.09 0.82
C LYS A 150 3.87 6.24 1.59
N LEU A 151 2.78 5.61 1.11
CA LEU A 151 1.52 5.58 1.85
C LEU A 151 1.70 4.94 3.24
N PHE A 152 2.48 3.88 3.33
CA PHE A 152 2.79 3.24 4.62
C PHE A 152 3.54 4.19 5.57
N PHE A 153 4.62 4.79 5.11
CA PHE A 153 5.42 5.73 5.91
C PHE A 153 4.71 7.08 6.16
N ASP A 154 3.67 7.42 5.40
CA ASP A 154 2.80 8.55 5.70
C ASP A 154 1.87 8.30 6.90
N GLU A 155 1.41 7.05 7.09
CA GLU A 155 0.59 6.67 8.25
C GLU A 155 1.42 6.36 9.50
N CYS A 156 2.71 6.11 9.35
CA CYS A 156 3.61 5.94 10.48
C CYS A 156 3.79 7.27 11.22
N TYR A 157 3.23 7.38 12.43
CA TYR A 157 3.44 8.53 13.31
C TYR A 157 4.78 8.38 14.02
N ILE A 158 5.88 8.61 13.30
CA ILE A 158 7.23 8.48 13.86
C ILE A 158 7.67 9.83 14.41
N ASN A 159 7.36 10.08 15.69
CA ASN A 159 7.67 11.32 16.40
C ASN A 159 9.14 11.74 16.37
N ASN A 160 10.06 10.84 16.02
CA ASN A 160 11.51 11.08 16.06
C ASN A 160 12.24 10.96 14.72
N LEU A 161 11.56 10.83 13.57
CA LEU A 161 12.25 10.45 12.33
C LEU A 161 11.73 11.17 11.06
N THR A 162 11.42 12.46 11.16
CA THR A 162 11.17 13.33 9.99
C THR A 162 12.32 13.23 8.97
N GLU A 163 13.56 13.13 9.46
CA GLU A 163 14.75 13.00 8.61
C GLU A 163 14.80 11.65 7.89
N LEU A 164 14.62 10.52 8.59
CA LEU A 164 14.61 9.20 7.96
C LEU A 164 13.44 9.07 6.97
N LYS A 165 12.26 9.58 7.30
CA LYS A 165 11.13 9.61 6.37
C LYS A 165 11.49 10.35 5.08
N SER A 166 12.16 11.50 5.20
CA SER A 166 12.64 12.28 4.06
C SER A 166 13.65 11.52 3.22
N GLN A 167 14.60 10.83 3.86
CA GLN A 167 15.59 9.97 3.18
C GLN A 167 14.94 8.80 2.45
N ILE A 168 13.97 8.12 3.08
CA ILE A 168 13.19 7.04 2.47
C ILE A 168 12.41 7.57 1.27
N PHE A 169 11.78 8.73 1.37
CA PHE A 169 10.99 9.31 0.28
C PHE A 169 11.86 9.69 -0.91
N ALA A 170 13.01 10.30 -0.65
CA ALA A 170 14.01 10.61 -1.65
C ALA A 170 14.50 9.34 -2.37
N TYR A 171 14.82 8.29 -1.61
CA TYR A 171 15.21 7.00 -2.17
C TYR A 171 14.12 6.39 -3.07
N LEU A 172 12.89 6.31 -2.58
CA LEU A 172 11.77 5.71 -3.33
C LEU A 172 11.39 6.51 -4.58
N ASN A 173 11.59 7.83 -4.58
CA ASN A 173 11.48 8.67 -5.77
C ASN A 173 12.50 8.26 -6.84
N ASN A 174 13.77 8.14 -6.46
CA ASN A 174 14.84 7.77 -7.37
C ASN A 174 14.68 6.34 -7.89
N TYR A 175 14.36 5.39 -7.00
CA TYR A 175 14.10 4.00 -7.37
C TYR A 175 13.04 3.88 -8.47
N ALA A 176 11.94 4.64 -8.36
CA ALA A 176 10.88 4.64 -9.36
C ALA A 176 11.40 5.08 -10.74
N LEU A 177 12.35 6.01 -10.81
CA LEU A 177 12.86 6.59 -12.05
C LEU A 177 13.96 5.76 -12.73
N TRP A 178 14.67 4.88 -12.02
CA TRP A 178 15.83 4.14 -12.54
C TRP A 178 15.61 3.34 -13.83
N SER A 179 14.39 2.86 -14.10
CA SER A 179 14.09 2.17 -15.36
C SER A 179 13.90 3.13 -16.54
N ARG A 180 13.49 4.39 -16.31
CA ARG A 180 13.42 5.41 -17.36
C ARG A 180 14.79 5.74 -17.91
N GLU A 181 15.77 5.93 -17.02
CA GLU A 181 17.15 6.23 -17.42
C GLU A 181 17.76 5.12 -18.28
N LYS A 182 17.58 3.85 -17.88
CA LYS A 182 18.03 2.70 -18.70
C LYS A 182 17.36 2.66 -20.08
N SER A 183 16.06 2.92 -20.17
CA SER A 183 15.36 2.97 -21.46
C SER A 183 15.83 4.12 -22.34
N SER A 184 16.04 5.31 -21.77
CA SER A 184 16.54 6.48 -22.51
C SER A 184 17.95 6.25 -23.04
N ILE A 185 18.83 5.63 -22.24
CA ILE A 185 20.19 5.27 -22.67
C ILE A 185 20.16 4.27 -23.83
N ASN A 186 19.27 3.27 -23.78
CA ASN A 186 19.16 2.28 -24.85
C ASN A 186 18.59 2.87 -26.15
N VAL A 187 17.62 3.79 -26.05
CA VAL A 187 17.08 4.52 -27.21
C VAL A 187 18.16 5.41 -27.83
N VAL A 188 18.94 6.12 -27.03
CA VAL A 188 20.05 6.95 -27.51
C VAL A 188 21.13 6.09 -28.16
N LYS A 189 21.52 4.95 -27.56
CA LYS A 189 22.46 4.00 -28.17
C LYS A 189 21.96 3.46 -29.51
N HIS A 190 20.68 3.13 -29.61
CA HIS A 190 20.07 2.64 -30.85
C HIS A 190 20.03 3.73 -31.93
N LEU A 191 19.70 4.97 -31.57
CA LEU A 191 19.74 6.12 -32.49
C LEU A 191 21.17 6.40 -32.98
N ILE A 192 22.17 6.36 -32.10
CA ILE A 192 23.59 6.51 -32.47
C ILE A 192 24.03 5.40 -33.44
N TYR A 193 23.61 4.15 -33.19
CA TYR A 193 23.86 3.04 -34.09
C TYR A 193 23.24 3.29 -35.47
N LEU A 194 21.95 3.65 -35.53
CA LEU A 194 21.26 3.94 -36.80
C LEU A 194 21.89 5.12 -37.57
N ILE A 195 22.40 6.14 -36.87
CA ILE A 195 23.10 7.28 -37.49
C ILE A 195 24.45 6.84 -38.07
N ARG A 196 25.21 5.99 -37.38
CA ARG A 196 26.52 5.49 -37.86
C ARG A 196 26.41 4.63 -39.12
N TYR A 197 25.36 3.82 -39.22
CA TYR A 197 25.20 2.84 -40.30
C TYR A 197 24.28 3.30 -41.45
N ARG A 198 23.79 4.56 -41.43
CA ARG A 198 23.07 5.19 -42.56
C ARG A 198 23.98 6.00 -43.49
N LYS A 199 25.29 6.05 -43.23
CA LYS A 199 26.29 6.82 -44.03
C LYS A 199 27.20 5.93 -44.90
N THR A 200 26.84 4.66 -45.09
CA THR A 200 27.44 3.72 -46.04
C THR A 200 26.39 3.30 -47.04
#